data_AF-R5ENJ7-F1
#
_entry.id   AF-R5ENJ7-F1
#
_cell.length_a   1.000
_cell.length_b   1.000
_cell.length_c   1.000
_cell.angle_alpha   90.00
_cell.angle_beta   90.00
_cell.angle_gamma   90.00
#
_symmetry.space_group_name_H-M   'P 1'
#
loop_
_entity.id
_entity.type
_entity.pdbx_description
1 polymer ?
#
loop_
_entity_poly.entity_id
_entity_poly.type
_entity_poly.pdbx_seq_one_letter_code
_entity_poly.pdbx_strand_id
1 'polypeptide(L)'
;MSSLKMPDKRNSNVMKNASTRTIASTYHGPLPLSSELRNYENVCPGAADRIISMAEFSQKSVSEKQNKALDNDKLKIEYSYKLANKSMNITLCLCLFLLFVGGFLIFNEKIIAGSIFTAPCFIAVLSYFSPFKSQKNKNNK
;
A
#
# COMPACT_ATOMS: atom_id res chain seq x y z
N MET A 1 76.83 -19.05 5.16
CA MET A 1 75.77 -18.87 6.16
C MET A 1 75.54 -17.40 6.41
N SER A 2 74.33 -16.98 6.12
CA SER A 2 73.87 -15.62 5.87
C SER A 2 73.33 -15.00 7.16
N SER A 3 73.93 -13.89 7.61
CA SER A 3 73.44 -13.13 8.77
C SER A 3 72.34 -12.16 8.34
N LEU A 4 71.10 -12.45 8.74
CA LEU A 4 69.89 -11.70 8.43
C LEU A 4 69.80 -10.47 9.33
N LYS A 5 70.02 -9.28 8.75
CA LYS A 5 69.93 -7.98 9.43
C LYS A 5 68.46 -7.64 9.69
N MET A 6 68.09 -7.48 10.97
CA MET A 6 66.72 -7.15 11.38
C MET A 6 66.33 -5.70 10.97
N PRO A 7 65.05 -5.43 10.66
CA PRO A 7 64.59 -4.10 10.23
C PRO A 7 64.51 -3.10 11.40
N ASP A 8 64.92 -1.86 11.12
CA ASP A 8 64.96 -0.72 12.05
C ASP A 8 63.54 -0.29 12.49
N LYS A 9 63.27 -0.32 13.80
CA LYS A 9 61.97 0.01 14.43
C LYS A 9 61.63 1.51 14.38
N ARG A 10 62.52 2.38 13.90
CA ARG A 10 62.31 3.84 13.87
C ARG A 10 61.32 4.34 12.81
N ASN A 11 60.92 3.51 11.85
CA ASN A 11 59.98 3.92 10.78
C ASN A 11 58.50 3.59 11.05
N SER A 12 58.14 3.20 12.28
CA SER A 12 56.74 2.83 12.61
C SER A 12 55.89 4.00 13.13
N ASN A 13 56.49 5.16 13.40
CA ASN A 13 55.81 6.32 13.99
C ASN A 13 55.37 7.40 12.98
N VAL A 14 55.76 7.30 11.71
CA VAL A 14 55.37 8.30 10.68
C VAL A 14 53.98 8.00 10.08
N MET A 15 53.45 6.78 10.27
CA MET A 15 52.14 6.38 9.72
C MET A 15 50.95 6.49 10.69
N LYS A 16 51.12 7.06 11.90
CA LYS A 16 50.04 7.08 12.91
C LYS A 16 49.06 8.25 12.86
N ASN A 17 49.35 9.32 12.10
CA ASN A 17 48.55 10.56 12.17
C ASN A 17 47.90 11.02 10.85
N ALA A 18 47.99 10.25 9.76
CA ALA A 18 47.26 10.56 8.53
C ALA A 18 45.81 10.03 8.65
N SER A 19 45.01 10.69 9.49
CA SER A 19 43.56 10.54 9.46
C SER A 19 43.03 11.23 8.20
N THR A 20 42.97 10.50 7.10
CA THR A 20 42.29 10.94 5.88
C THR A 20 40.80 11.10 6.21
N ARG A 21 40.34 12.34 6.41
CA ARG A 21 38.91 12.65 6.55
C ARG A 21 38.26 12.53 5.18
N THR A 22 37.64 11.38 4.90
CA THR A 22 36.75 11.21 3.75
C THR A 22 35.42 11.90 4.06
N ILE A 23 35.18 13.07 3.48
CA ILE A 23 33.88 13.74 3.56
C ILE A 23 33.01 13.13 2.45
N ALA A 24 32.19 12.14 2.81
CA ALA A 24 31.19 11.59 1.91
C ALA A 24 29.88 12.38 2.08
N SER A 25 29.52 13.21 1.10
CA SER A 25 28.20 13.84 1.04
C SER A 25 27.25 12.95 0.25
N THR A 26 26.28 12.36 0.92
CA THR A 26 25.21 11.59 0.28
C THR A 26 23.98 12.47 0.17
N TYR A 27 23.61 12.83 -1.05
CA TYR A 27 22.37 13.54 -1.33
C TYR A 27 21.36 12.61 -2.00
N HIS A 28 20.09 12.74 -1.64
CA HIS A 28 19.00 11.96 -2.20
C HIS A 28 17.93 12.91 -2.72
N GLY A 29 17.73 12.87 -4.03
CA GLY A 29 16.75 13.71 -4.71
C GLY A 29 16.91 13.57 -6.22
N PRO A 30 15.91 14.00 -7.00
CA PRO A 30 15.94 13.89 -8.46
C PRO A 30 16.92 14.89 -9.12
N LEU A 31 17.41 15.87 -8.37
CA LEU A 31 18.35 16.91 -8.82
C LEU A 31 19.64 16.87 -8.00
N PRO A 32 20.82 17.09 -8.61
CA PRO A 32 22.06 17.26 -7.86
C PRO A 32 22.01 18.51 -6.96
N LEU A 33 22.96 18.63 -6.02
CA LEU A 33 23.15 19.90 -5.31
C LEU A 33 23.45 21.02 -6.32
N SER A 34 23.04 22.24 -5.99
CA SER A 34 23.28 23.43 -6.82
C SER A 34 24.76 23.64 -7.16
N SER A 35 25.66 23.32 -6.22
CA SER A 35 27.11 23.37 -6.42
C SER A 35 27.60 22.34 -7.44
N GLU A 36 27.02 21.13 -7.45
CA GLU A 36 27.38 20.07 -8.41
C GLU A 36 26.77 20.33 -9.79
N LEU A 37 25.52 20.82 -9.85
CA LEU A 37 24.88 21.25 -11.09
C LEU A 37 25.70 22.30 -11.84
N ARG A 38 26.29 23.27 -11.11
CA ARG A 38 27.21 24.25 -11.68
C ARG A 38 28.47 23.60 -12.26
N ASN A 39 29.00 22.57 -11.59
CA ASN A 39 30.17 21.85 -12.10
C ASN A 39 29.85 21.08 -13.39
N TYR A 40 28.66 20.47 -13.49
CA TYR A 40 28.22 19.81 -14.72
C TYR A 40 28.13 20.78 -15.90
N GLU A 41 27.58 21.98 -15.66
CA GLU A 41 27.50 23.03 -16.68
C GLU A 41 28.88 23.51 -17.15
N ASN A 42 29.82 23.66 -16.22
CA ASN A 42 31.19 24.07 -16.53
C ASN A 42 31.97 23.00 -17.34
N VAL A 43 31.66 21.72 -17.13
CA VAL A 43 32.30 20.60 -17.87
C VAL A 43 31.66 20.43 -19.25
N CYS A 44 30.34 20.51 -19.33
CA CYS A 44 29.59 20.38 -20.57
C CYS A 44 28.45 21.41 -20.56
N PRO A 45 28.58 22.52 -21.32
CA PRO A 45 27.52 23.52 -21.42
C PRO A 45 26.19 22.88 -21.86
N GLY A 46 25.09 23.27 -21.21
CA GLY A 46 23.75 22.69 -21.38
C GLY A 46 23.53 21.36 -20.66
N ALA A 47 24.47 20.89 -19.83
CA ALA A 47 24.25 19.70 -19.00
C ALA A 47 23.26 19.96 -17.86
N ALA A 48 23.31 21.13 -17.22
CA ALA A 48 22.42 21.44 -16.11
C ALA A 48 20.95 21.45 -16.54
N ASP A 49 20.66 22.09 -17.67
CA ASP A 49 19.31 22.19 -18.23
C ASP A 49 18.73 20.81 -18.60
N ARG A 50 19.54 19.94 -19.22
CA ARG A 50 19.15 18.55 -19.53
C ARG A 50 18.85 17.73 -18.28
N ILE A 51 19.65 17.89 -17.22
CA ILE A 51 19.44 17.20 -15.94
C ILE A 51 18.13 17.66 -15.31
N ILE A 52 17.86 18.97 -15.32
CA ILE A 52 16.61 19.54 -14.79
C ILE A 52 15.41 19.02 -15.58
N SER A 53 15.47 19.09 -16.91
CA SER A 53 14.40 18.57 -17.77
C SER A 53 14.12 17.08 -17.54
N MET A 54 15.16 16.27 -17.35
CA MET A 54 15.02 14.84 -17.07
C MET A 54 14.41 14.58 -15.69
N ALA A 55 14.77 15.37 -14.69
CA ALA A 55 14.18 15.31 -13.35
C ALA A 55 12.69 15.68 -13.38
N GLU A 56 12.32 16.75 -14.07
CA GLU A 56 10.93 17.19 -14.24
C GLU A 56 10.08 16.15 -14.97
N PHE A 57 10.61 15.58 -16.07
CA PHE A 57 9.95 14.52 -16.82
C PHE A 57 9.71 13.28 -15.96
N SER A 58 10.71 12.89 -15.17
CA SER A 58 10.61 11.75 -14.25
C SER A 58 9.55 12.00 -13.17
N GLN A 59 9.53 13.19 -12.58
CA GLN A 59 8.55 13.58 -11.58
C GLN A 59 7.12 13.61 -12.14
N LYS A 60 6.92 14.16 -13.34
CA LYS A 60 5.64 14.16 -14.03
C LYS A 60 5.15 12.73 -14.30
N SER A 61 6.04 11.87 -14.80
CA SER A 61 5.72 10.45 -15.08
C SER A 61 5.32 9.68 -13.82
N VAL A 62 5.98 9.94 -12.68
CA VAL A 62 5.63 9.33 -11.39
C VAL A 62 4.27 9.84 -10.90
N SER A 63 4.02 11.15 -10.97
CA SER A 63 2.74 11.74 -10.58
C SER A 63 1.58 11.22 -11.43
N GLU A 64 1.75 11.11 -12.74
CA GLU A 64 0.73 10.56 -13.64
C GLU A 64 0.40 9.09 -13.32
N LYS A 65 1.41 8.27 -13.02
CA LYS A 65 1.19 6.88 -12.61
C LYS A 65 0.46 6.78 -11.28
N GLN A 66 0.83 7.62 -10.30
CA GLN A 66 0.17 7.67 -9.00
C GLN A 66 -1.30 8.09 -9.14
N ASN A 67 -1.59 9.14 -9.91
CA ASN A 67 -2.96 9.59 -10.15
C ASN A 67 -3.79 8.51 -10.84
N LYS A 68 -3.25 7.86 -11.87
CA LYS A 68 -3.92 6.72 -12.51
C LYS A 68 -4.19 5.57 -11.54
N ALA A 69 -3.25 5.24 -10.65
CA ALA A 69 -3.45 4.21 -9.64
C ALA A 69 -4.58 4.59 -8.67
N LEU A 70 -4.57 5.83 -8.17
CA LEU A 70 -5.62 6.35 -7.29
C LEU A 70 -7.00 6.34 -7.95
N ASP A 71 -7.09 6.71 -9.22
CA ASP A 71 -8.35 6.70 -9.96
C ASP A 71 -8.86 5.28 -10.17
N ASN A 72 -7.97 4.33 -10.50
CA ASN A 72 -8.34 2.91 -10.58
C ASN A 72 -8.84 2.37 -9.23
N ASP A 73 -8.21 2.77 -8.12
CA ASP A 73 -8.62 2.33 -6.78
C ASP A 73 -9.97 2.94 -6.39
N LYS A 74 -10.22 4.22 -6.68
CA LYS A 74 -11.54 4.85 -6.51
C LYS A 74 -12.62 4.13 -7.31
N LEU A 75 -12.37 3.80 -8.58
CA LEU A 75 -13.31 3.08 -9.43
C LEU A 75 -13.63 1.68 -8.89
N LYS A 76 -12.64 0.96 -8.37
CA LYS A 76 -12.85 -0.34 -7.72
C LYS A 76 -13.73 -0.22 -6.47
N ILE A 77 -13.44 0.75 -5.61
CA ILE A 77 -14.24 1.00 -4.39
C ILE A 77 -15.68 1.33 -4.76
N GLU A 78 -15.90 2.23 -5.73
CA GLU A 78 -17.24 2.56 -6.20
C GLU A 78 -17.97 1.35 -6.77
N TYR A 79 -17.28 0.52 -7.56
CA TYR A 79 -17.86 -0.68 -8.12
C TYR A 79 -18.26 -1.68 -7.03
N SER A 80 -17.38 -1.93 -6.06
CA SER A 80 -17.66 -2.78 -4.90
C SER A 80 -18.83 -2.26 -4.07
N TYR A 81 -18.92 -0.95 -3.85
CA TYR A 81 -20.03 -0.33 -3.14
C TYR A 81 -21.35 -0.45 -3.92
N LYS A 82 -21.33 -0.17 -5.23
CA LYS A 82 -22.51 -0.31 -6.10
C LYS A 82 -22.99 -1.76 -6.16
N LEU A 83 -22.07 -2.74 -6.20
CA LEU A 83 -22.42 -4.15 -6.20
C LEU A 83 -22.99 -4.60 -4.86
N ALA A 84 -22.39 -4.17 -3.75
CA ALA A 84 -22.87 -4.45 -2.40
C ALA A 84 -24.28 -3.87 -2.16
N ASN A 85 -24.53 -2.62 -2.58
CA ASN A 85 -25.85 -2.02 -2.42
C ASN A 85 -26.93 -2.72 -3.28
N LYS A 86 -26.56 -3.17 -4.49
CA LYS A 86 -27.48 -3.93 -5.35
C LYS A 86 -27.81 -5.29 -4.76
N SER A 87 -26.81 -6.04 -4.29
CA SER A 87 -27.05 -7.37 -3.71
C SER A 87 -27.84 -7.27 -2.40
N MET A 88 -27.57 -6.25 -1.59
CA MET A 88 -28.27 -5.97 -0.33
C MET A 88 -29.78 -5.80 -0.54
N ASN A 89 -30.20 -5.02 -1.54
CA ASN A 89 -31.62 -4.85 -1.85
C ASN A 89 -32.26 -6.14 -2.38
N ILE A 90 -31.55 -6.90 -3.22
CA ILE A 90 -32.07 -8.18 -3.77
C ILE A 90 -32.26 -9.22 -2.65
N THR A 91 -31.28 -9.34 -1.74
CA THR A 91 -31.36 -10.26 -0.59
C THR A 91 -32.50 -9.88 0.35
N LEU A 92 -32.72 -8.57 0.58
CA LEU A 92 -33.84 -8.10 1.40
C LEU A 92 -35.19 -8.46 0.77
N CYS A 93 -35.37 -8.24 -0.54
CA CYS A 93 -36.58 -8.64 -1.25
C CYS A 93 -36.81 -10.17 -1.17
N LEU A 94 -35.76 -10.97 -1.35
CA LEU A 94 -35.86 -12.43 -1.27
C LEU A 94 -36.24 -12.90 0.14
N CYS A 95 -35.69 -12.31 1.19
CA CYS A 95 -36.03 -12.70 2.56
C CYS A 95 -37.47 -12.29 2.93
N LEU A 96 -37.95 -11.13 2.47
CA LEU A 96 -39.36 -10.75 2.63
C LEU A 96 -40.30 -11.74 1.92
N PHE A 97 -39.94 -12.19 0.71
CA PHE A 97 -40.70 -13.20 -0.01
C PHE A 97 -40.74 -14.54 0.73
N LEU A 98 -39.60 -15.01 1.26
CA LEU A 98 -39.52 -16.24 2.05
C LEU A 98 -40.31 -16.14 3.36
N LEU A 99 -40.32 -14.98 4.02
CA LEU A 99 -41.16 -14.73 5.20
C LEU A 99 -42.65 -14.81 4.84
N PHE A 100 -43.05 -14.26 3.69
CA PHE A 100 -44.43 -14.33 3.21
C PHE A 100 -44.87 -15.77 2.92
N VAL A 101 -44.05 -16.53 2.19
CA VAL A 101 -44.31 -17.95 1.86
C VAL A 101 -44.30 -18.82 3.12
N GLY A 102 -43.33 -18.62 4.02
CA GLY A 102 -43.24 -19.33 5.29
C GLY A 102 -44.45 -19.07 6.18
N GLY A 103 -44.89 -17.81 6.29
CA GLY A 103 -46.12 -17.44 6.98
C GLY A 103 -47.36 -18.09 6.37
N PHE A 104 -47.49 -18.09 5.04
CA PHE A 104 -48.60 -18.75 4.34
C PHE A 104 -48.62 -20.27 4.58
N LEU A 105 -47.47 -20.91 4.73
CA LEU A 105 -47.39 -22.34 5.05
C LEU A 105 -47.86 -22.66 6.47
N ILE A 106 -47.62 -21.75 7.43
CA ILE A 106 -48.11 -21.88 8.81
C ILE A 106 -49.65 -21.82 8.83
N PHE A 107 -50.26 -20.98 7.99
CA PHE A 107 -51.71 -20.93 7.83
C PHE A 107 -52.33 -22.23 7.27
N ASN A 108 -51.55 -23.06 6.57
CA ASN A 108 -51.98 -24.35 6.03
C ASN A 108 -51.62 -25.54 6.95
N GLU A 109 -51.48 -25.29 8.27
CA GLU A 109 -51.13 -26.26 9.33
C GLU A 109 -49.77 -26.96 9.20
N LYS A 110 -48.93 -26.58 8.23
CA LYS A 110 -47.55 -27.11 8.07
C LYS A 110 -46.55 -26.32 8.92
N ILE A 111 -46.78 -26.32 10.23
CA ILE A 111 -46.04 -25.53 11.23
C ILE A 111 -44.53 -25.85 11.21
N ILE A 112 -44.18 -27.13 11.10
CA ILE A 112 -42.79 -27.59 11.10
C ILE A 112 -42.02 -26.99 9.92
N ALA A 113 -42.59 -27.07 8.71
CA ALA A 113 -41.98 -26.50 7.52
C ALA A 113 -41.92 -24.97 7.60
N GLY A 114 -43.00 -24.32 8.01
CA GLY A 114 -43.05 -22.85 8.13
C GLY A 114 -42.02 -22.29 9.11
N SER A 115 -41.85 -22.90 10.29
CA SER A 115 -40.90 -22.42 11.31
C SER A 115 -39.43 -22.48 10.86
N ILE A 116 -39.04 -23.55 10.13
CA ILE A 116 -37.68 -23.73 9.62
C ILE A 116 -37.30 -22.63 8.61
N PHE A 117 -38.23 -22.20 7.77
CA PHE A 117 -37.97 -21.13 6.79
C PHE A 117 -38.08 -19.73 7.40
N THR A 118 -39.00 -19.51 8.34
CA THR A 118 -39.32 -18.16 8.85
C THR A 118 -38.35 -17.70 9.94
N ALA A 119 -37.92 -18.61 10.83
CA ALA A 119 -37.03 -18.28 11.95
C ALA A 119 -35.67 -17.71 11.52
N PRO A 120 -34.85 -18.37 10.67
CA PRO A 120 -33.55 -17.84 10.26
C PRO A 120 -33.67 -16.52 9.48
N CYS A 121 -34.73 -16.35 8.67
CA CYS A 121 -34.94 -15.08 7.95
C CYS A 121 -35.26 -13.94 8.91
N PHE A 122 -36.03 -14.19 9.99
CA PHE A 122 -36.29 -13.19 11.02
C PHE A 122 -35.00 -12.77 11.76
N ILE A 123 -34.14 -13.73 12.13
CA ILE A 123 -32.83 -13.42 12.72
C ILE A 123 -31.97 -12.59 11.75
N ALA A 124 -31.95 -12.93 10.45
CA ALA A 124 -31.16 -12.20 9.45
C ALA A 124 -31.58 -10.73 9.33
N VAL A 125 -32.89 -10.45 9.35
CA VAL A 125 -33.42 -9.08 9.34
C VAL A 125 -33.03 -8.32 10.61
N LEU A 126 -33.08 -8.96 11.79
CA LEU A 126 -32.63 -8.32 13.03
C LEU A 126 -31.12 -8.02 13.01
N SER A 127 -30.31 -8.94 12.47
CA SER A 127 -28.86 -8.75 12.33
C SER A 127 -28.49 -7.62 11.37
N TYR A 128 -29.36 -7.31 10.41
CA TYR A 128 -29.18 -6.20 9.48
C TYR A 128 -29.24 -4.84 10.19
N PHE A 129 -30.13 -4.70 11.17
CA PHE A 129 -30.26 -3.47 11.95
C PHE A 129 -29.21 -3.33 13.07
N SER A 130 -28.54 -4.43 13.44
CA SER A 130 -27.49 -4.38 14.45
C SER A 130 -26.15 -3.95 13.82
N PRO A 131 -25.46 -2.93 14.35
CA PRO A 131 -24.14 -2.56 13.85
C PRO A 131 -23.18 -3.74 14.02
N PHE A 132 -22.79 -4.31 12.88
CA PHE A 132 -22.00 -5.53 12.79
C PHE A 132 -20.72 -5.42 13.64
N LYS A 133 -20.59 -6.25 14.68
CA LYS A 133 -19.37 -6.29 15.51
C LYS A 133 -18.25 -6.91 14.67
N SER A 134 -17.21 -6.12 14.42
CA SER A 134 -16.02 -6.48 13.65
C SER A 134 -15.47 -7.87 14.01
N GLN A 135 -15.33 -8.75 13.01
CA GLN A 135 -14.65 -10.03 13.17
C GLN A 135 -13.19 -9.77 13.57
N LYS A 136 -12.87 -10.05 14.83
CA LYS A 136 -11.50 -10.03 15.34
C LYS A 136 -10.74 -11.20 14.70
N ASN A 137 -9.88 -10.88 13.72
CA ASN A 137 -9.04 -11.82 12.99
C ASN A 137 -8.21 -12.66 13.97
N LYS A 138 -8.52 -13.97 14.06
CA LYS A 138 -7.77 -14.96 14.86
C LYS A 138 -6.59 -15.49 14.05
N ASN A 139 -5.66 -14.62 13.68
CA ASN A 139 -4.35 -15.04 13.17
C ASN A 139 -3.28 -14.46 14.09
N ASN A 140 -3.01 -15.18 15.18
CA ASN A 140 -1.77 -15.13 15.95
C ASN A 140 -1.73 -16.36 16.88
N LYS A 141 -1.28 -17.48 16.33
CA LYS A 141 -0.56 -18.51 17.10
C LYS A 141 0.32 -19.32 16.17
#